data_AF-A0A432H8C6-F1
#
_entry.id   AF-A0A432H8C6-F1
#
_cell.length_a   1.000
_cell.length_b   1.000
_cell.length_c   1.000
_cell.angle_alpha   90.00
_cell.angle_beta   90.00
_cell.angle_gamma   90.00
#
_symmetry.space_group_name_H-M   'P 1'
#
loop_
_entity.id
_entity.type
_entity.pdbx_description
1 polymer ?
#
loop_
_entity_poly.entity_id
_entity_poly.type
_entity_poly.pdbx_seq_one_letter_code
_entity_poly.pdbx_strand_id
1 'polypeptide(L)' 'MRMILRARKLTCVVAILLLASLPVQAGSEVGDAAPPVNAGGWINMDANTSWDSLAGKLILIEKWATW' A
#
# COMPACT_ATOMS: atom_id res chain seq x y z
N MET A 1 -36.95 -22.01 1.07
CA MET A 1 -35.51 -21.99 1.40
C MET A 1 -34.62 -21.49 0.24
N ARG A 2 -34.99 -20.40 -0.46
CA ARG A 2 -34.15 -19.74 -1.50
C ARG A 2 -33.85 -18.27 -1.16
N MET A 3 -34.73 -17.60 -0.42
CA MET A 3 -34.53 -16.22 0.07
C MET A 3 -33.35 -16.11 1.05
N ILE A 4 -33.18 -17.06 1.97
CA ILE A 4 -32.11 -17.03 2.99
C ILE A 4 -30.71 -17.14 2.34
N LEU A 5 -30.58 -17.93 1.26
CA LEU A 5 -29.33 -18.04 0.48
C LEU A 5 -29.04 -16.78 -0.35
N ARG A 6 -30.06 -16.14 -0.94
CA ARG A 6 -29.90 -14.88 -1.68
C ARG A 6 -29.52 -13.72 -0.77
N ALA A 7 -30.12 -13.65 0.42
CA ALA A 7 -29.80 -12.65 1.43
C ALA A 7 -28.32 -12.73 1.83
N ARG A 8 -27.80 -13.93 2.13
CA ARG A 8 -26.38 -14.15 2.48
C ARG A 8 -25.40 -13.69 1.39
N LYS A 9 -25.69 -13.97 0.12
CA LYS A 9 -24.83 -13.54 -1.00
C LYS A 9 -24.83 -12.02 -1.16
N LEU A 10 -25.98 -11.39 -0.96
CA LEU A 10 -26.10 -9.93 -1.01
C LEU A 10 -25.32 -9.26 0.14
N THR A 11 -25.35 -9.85 1.34
CA THR A 11 -24.60 -9.32 2.49
C THR A 11 -23.09 -9.33 2.25
N CYS A 12 -22.54 -10.39 1.65
CA CYS A 12 -21.11 -10.46 1.34
C CYS A 12 -20.68 -9.41 0.31
N VAL A 13 -21.50 -9.15 -0.72
CA VAL A 13 -21.19 -8.14 -1.75
C VAL A 13 -21.19 -6.74 -1.14
N VAL A 14 -22.18 -6.43 -0.31
CA VAL A 14 -22.24 -5.14 0.40
C VAL A 14 -21.04 -4.96 1.32
N ALA A 15 -20.60 -6.01 2.04
CA ALA A 15 -19.43 -5.95 2.90
C ALA A 15 -18.12 -5.68 2.14
N ILE A 16 -17.93 -6.30 0.97
CA ILE A 16 -16.74 -6.08 0.13
C ILE A 16 -16.73 -4.66 -0.43
N LEU A 17 -17.87 -4.16 -0.89
CA LEU A 17 -17.99 -2.78 -1.39
C LEU A 17 -17.74 -1.75 -0.29
N LEU A 18 -18.21 -2.01 0.94
CA LEU A 18 -17.90 -1.16 2.09
C LEU A 18 -16.40 -1.17 2.42
N LEU A 19 -15.75 -2.34 2.42
CA LEU A 19 -14.31 -2.45 2.69
C LEU A 19 -13.45 -1.77 1.61
N ALA A 20 -13.87 -1.85 0.35
CA ALA A 20 -13.21 -1.17 -0.76
C ALA A 20 -13.44 0.36 -0.75
N SER A 21 -14.50 0.83 -0.08
CA SER A 21 -14.81 2.26 0.06
C SER A 21 -14.09 2.94 1.22
N LEU A 22 -13.43 2.17 2.09
CA LEU A 22 -12.61 2.75 3.14
C LEU A 22 -11.46 3.52 2.48
N PRO A 23 -11.28 4.82 2.81
CA PRO A 23 -10.11 5.54 2.34
C PRO A 23 -8.87 4.78 2.83
N VAL A 24 -7.94 4.50 1.92
CA VAL A 24 -6.64 3.96 2.26
C VAL A 24 -5.93 4.98 3.15
N GLN A 25 -6.12 4.86 4.47
CA GLN A 25 -5.44 5.64 5.50
C GLN A 25 -4.09 4.99 5.84
N ALA A 26 -3.35 4.59 4.81
CA ALA A 26 -2.01 4.01 4.93
C ALA A 26 -0.96 4.96 4.30
N GLY A 27 -1.08 6.26 4.61
CA GLY A 27 -0.14 7.30 4.19
C GLY A 27 0.67 7.81 5.38
N SER A 28 1.96 8.09 5.15
CA SER A 28 2.81 8.83 6.08
C SER A 28 2.38 10.30 6.06
N GLU A 29 2.17 10.92 7.22
CA GLU A 29 1.90 12.34 7.33
C GLU A 29 3.20 13.16 7.39
N VAL A 30 3.09 14.48 7.25
CA VAL A 30 4.24 15.38 7.35
C VAL A 30 4.74 15.39 8.80
N GLY A 31 6.00 15.02 9.00
CA GLY A 31 6.62 14.91 10.32
C GLY A 31 6.73 13.48 10.85
N ASP A 32 6.04 12.53 10.21
CA ASP A 32 6.22 11.12 10.51
C ASP A 32 7.61 10.63 10.08
N ALA A 33 8.11 9.61 10.77
CA ALA A 33 9.26 8.86 10.30
C ALA A 33 8.93 8.18 8.97
N ALA A 34 9.82 8.32 7.99
CA ALA A 34 9.63 7.67 6.69
C ALA A 34 9.49 6.14 6.85
N PRO A 35 8.47 5.51 6.26
CA PRO A 35 8.30 4.06 6.34
C PRO A 35 9.52 3.33 5.74
N PRO A 36 9.93 2.18 6.33
CA PRO A 36 11.04 1.40 5.79
C PRO A 36 10.68 0.83 4.41
N VAL A 37 11.63 0.86 3.48
CA VAL A 37 11.48 0.28 2.14
C VAL A 37 12.38 -0.93 1.99
N ASN A 38 11.76 -2.10 1.84
CA ASN A 38 12.45 -3.35 1.52
C ASN A 38 12.36 -3.61 0.01
N ALA A 39 13.25 -2.98 -0.76
CA ALA A 39 13.32 -3.20 -2.20
C ALA A 39 13.91 -4.58 -2.51
N GLY A 40 13.32 -5.30 -3.48
CA GLY A 40 13.89 -6.57 -3.99
C GLY A 40 15.17 -6.35 -4.82
N GLY A 41 15.42 -5.11 -5.24
CA GLY A 41 16.61 -4.70 -5.97
C GLY A 41 16.49 -3.24 -6.42
N TRP A 42 17.62 -2.66 -6.82
CA TRP A 42 17.68 -1.32 -7.37
C TRP A 42 18.15 -1.36 -8.81
N ILE A 43 17.69 -0.39 -9.61
CA ILE A 43 18.15 -0.16 -10.97
C ILE A 43 18.91 1.17 -10.95
N ASN A 44 20.04 1.25 -11.65
CA ASN A 44 20.90 2.45 -11.74
C ASN A 44 21.43 2.96 -10.39
N MET A 45 21.67 2.07 -9.43
CA MET A 45 22.19 2.40 -8.10
C MET A 45 23.34 1.46 -7.74
N ASP A 46 24.19 1.87 -6.80
CA ASP A 46 25.23 1.00 -6.26
C ASP A 46 24.61 -0.25 -5.61
N ALA A 47 25.25 -1.40 -5.83
CA ALA A 47 24.74 -2.72 -5.43
C ALA A 47 24.46 -2.86 -3.92
N ASN A 48 25.10 -2.04 -3.08
CA ASN A 48 24.97 -2.07 -1.63
C ASN A 48 24.03 -0.98 -1.09
N THR A 49 23.26 -0.31 -1.97
CA THR A 49 22.34 0.73 -1.51
C THR A 49 21.23 0.11 -0.66
N SER A 50 21.17 0.52 0.60
CA SER A 50 20.11 0.17 1.55
C SER A 50 19.29 1.40 1.92
N TRP A 51 18.11 1.21 2.50
CA TRP A 51 17.30 2.31 3.02
C TRP A 51 18.07 3.14 4.07
N ASP A 52 18.79 2.48 4.97
CA ASP A 52 19.59 3.14 6.01
C ASP A 52 20.71 4.01 5.44
N SER A 53 21.30 3.61 4.31
CA SER A 53 22.36 4.39 3.65
C SER A 53 21.87 5.73 3.06
N LEU A 54 20.55 5.92 2.96
CA LEU A 54 19.92 7.14 2.48
C LEU A 54 19.63 8.14 3.61
N ALA A 55 19.82 7.76 4.88
CA ALA A 55 19.60 8.65 6.01
C ALA A 55 20.44 9.93 5.91
N GLY A 56 19.83 11.07 6.25
CA GLY A 56 20.45 12.40 6.15
C GLY A 56 20.42 13.02 4.74
N LYS A 57 19.90 12.32 3.73
CA LYS A 57 19.63 12.87 2.40
C LYS A 57 18.17 13.26 2.24
N LEU A 58 17.90 14.25 1.39
CA LEU A 58 16.54 14.52 0.91
C LEU A 58 16.20 13.50 -0.17
N ILE A 59 15.11 12.76 0.02
CA ILE A 59 14.68 11.67 -0.86
C ILE A 59 13.26 11.95 -1.36
N LEU A 60 13.04 11.74 -2.65
CA LEU A 60 11.72 11.70 -3.27
C LEU A 60 11.36 10.23 -3.51
N ILE A 61 10.18 9.80 -3.04
CA ILE A 61 9.65 8.47 -3.33
C ILE A 61 8.49 8.61 -4.29
N GLU A 62 8.58 7.95 -5.44
CA GLU A 62 7.52 7.86 -6.43
C GLU A 62 7.07 6.40 -6.57
N LYS A 63 5.77 6.15 -6.41
CA LYS A 63 5.17 4.83 -6.65
C LYS A 63 4.72 4.76 -8.11
N TRP A 64 5.24 3.80 -8.86
CA TRP A 64 4.91 3.62 -10.27
C TRP A 64 4.79 2.12 -10.61
N ALA A 65 4.20 1.83 -11.76
CA ALA A 65 4.15 0.49 -12.33
C ALA A 65 4.18 0.56 -13.86
N THR A 66 4.63 -0.53 -14.50
CA THR A 66 4.76 -0.61 -15.97
C THR A 66 3.43 -0.86 -16.70
N TRP A 67 2.37 -1.20 -15.98
CA TRP A 67 1.07 -1.58 -16.52
C TRP A 67 0.13 -0.39 -16.69
#